data_AF-A0A7K4BAY6-F1
#
_entry.id   AF-A0A7K4BAY6-F1
#
_cell.length_a   1.000
_cell.length_b   1.000
_cell.length_c   1.000
_cell.angle_alpha   90.00
_cell.angle_beta   90.00
_cell.angle_gamma   90.00
#
_symmetry.space_group_name_H-M   'P 1'
#
loop_
_entity.id
_entity.type
_entity.pdbx_description
1 polymer ?
#
loop_
_entity_poly.entity_id
_entity_poly.type
_entity_poly.pdbx_seq_one_letter_code
_entity_poly.pdbx_strand_id
1 'polypeptide(L)'
;GCSSEDKNQMRISKWKCKIRACVSEKHLHHCGECPEFPCRLRSSLDSRYLKTYSIDLAQNIRLLCALGPDEWLEEQKKDHTCRVCGDLINPYSRECYGCGEKSPPD
;
A
#
# COMPACT_ATOMS: atom_id res chain seq x y z
N GLY A 1 9.20 3.51 9.49
CA GLY A 1 7.95 3.40 8.69
C GLY A 1 6.88 4.33 9.25
N CYS A 2 5.71 4.49 8.61
CA CYS A 2 4.70 5.48 9.06
C CYS A 2 4.31 5.30 10.54
N SER A 3 4.11 4.05 10.97
CA SER A 3 3.70 3.68 12.33
C SER A 3 4.84 3.61 13.36
N SER A 4 6.10 3.70 12.92
CA SER A 4 7.26 3.54 13.82
C SER A 4 7.51 4.81 14.62
N GLU A 5 7.47 4.73 15.95
CA GLU A 5 7.68 5.88 16.83
C GLU A 5 9.15 6.23 17.10
N ASP A 6 10.08 5.53 16.42
CA ASP A 6 11.51 5.83 16.50
C ASP A 6 11.81 7.23 15.96
N LYS A 7 12.31 8.12 16.82
CA LYS A 7 12.68 9.49 16.48
C LYS A 7 14.03 9.60 15.77
N ASN A 8 14.83 8.54 15.77
CA ASN A 8 16.13 8.49 15.10
C ASN A 8 16.05 8.04 13.64
N GLN A 9 14.85 7.68 13.15
CA GLN A 9 14.68 7.26 11.75
C GLN A 9 14.96 8.41 10.77
N MET A 10 15.60 8.11 9.64
CA MET A 10 15.95 9.11 8.61
C MET A 10 14.72 9.83 8.03
N ARG A 11 13.61 9.11 7.84
CA ARG A 11 12.38 9.70 7.28
C ARG A 11 11.57 10.41 8.35
N ILE A 12 11.79 11.70 8.50
CA ILE A 12 11.07 12.56 9.47
C ILE A 12 9.76 13.15 8.95
N SER A 13 9.49 13.12 7.64
CA SER A 13 8.30 13.75 7.04
C SER A 13 6.96 13.20 7.57
N LYS A 14 6.95 11.99 8.15
CA LYS A 14 5.75 11.39 8.76
C LYS A 14 5.19 12.21 9.93
N TRP A 15 6.02 12.96 10.64
CA TRP A 15 5.59 13.73 11.82
C TRP A 15 4.64 14.89 11.47
N LYS A 16 4.67 15.33 10.20
CA LYS A 16 3.76 16.35 9.65
C LYS A 16 2.63 15.75 8.80
N CYS A 17 2.50 14.42 8.77
CA CYS A 17 1.52 13.74 7.94
C CYS A 17 0.11 13.86 8.52
N LYS A 18 -0.79 14.56 7.80
CA LYS A 18 -2.19 14.72 8.20
C LYS A 18 -2.96 13.39 8.24
N ILE A 19 -2.65 12.45 7.34
CA ILE A 19 -3.29 11.12 7.34
C ILE A 19 -2.92 10.36 8.61
N ARG A 20 -1.65 10.41 9.03
CA ARG A 20 -1.21 9.77 10.28
C ARG A 20 -1.87 10.40 11.50
N ALA A 21 -1.90 11.74 11.57
CA ALA A 21 -2.55 12.47 12.66
C ALA A 21 -4.04 12.08 12.77
N CYS A 22 -4.76 12.07 11.65
CA CYS A 22 -6.18 11.68 11.60
C CYS A 22 -6.43 10.25 12.15
N VAL A 23 -5.60 9.27 11.79
CA VAL A 23 -5.72 7.89 12.31
C VAL A 23 -5.49 7.86 13.82
N SER A 24 -4.46 8.56 14.31
CA SER A 24 -4.19 8.66 15.75
C SER A 24 -5.30 9.38 16.54
N GLU A 25 -5.81 10.50 16.01
CA GLU A 25 -6.88 11.31 16.62
C GLU A 25 -8.21 10.55 16.70
N LYS A 26 -8.50 9.70 15.71
CA LYS A 26 -9.68 8.84 15.69
C LYS A 26 -9.49 7.52 16.46
N HIS A 27 -8.32 7.31 17.09
CA HIS A 27 -7.97 6.07 17.78
C HIS A 27 -8.10 4.81 16.91
N LEU A 28 -7.78 4.94 15.63
CA LEU A 28 -7.77 3.82 14.67
C LEU A 28 -6.35 3.28 14.51
N HIS A 29 -6.20 2.03 14.09
CA HIS A 29 -4.91 1.45 13.71
C HIS A 29 -4.53 1.83 12.29
N HIS A 30 -5.50 1.87 11.37
CA HIS A 30 -5.29 2.25 9.98
C HIS A 30 -6.56 2.80 9.32
N CYS A 31 -6.40 3.45 8.17
CA CYS A 31 -7.52 4.08 7.46
C CYS A 31 -8.65 3.12 7.07
N GLY A 32 -8.38 1.83 6.87
CA GLY A 32 -9.41 0.83 6.51
C GLY A 32 -10.47 0.61 7.59
N GLU A 33 -10.20 0.96 8.86
CA GLU A 33 -11.19 0.88 9.95
C GLU A 33 -12.11 2.10 10.00
N CYS A 34 -11.81 3.15 9.23
CA CYS A 34 -12.58 4.39 9.24
C CYS A 34 -13.88 4.18 8.43
N PRO A 35 -15.07 4.45 8.99
CA PRO A 35 -16.34 4.31 8.26
C PRO A 35 -16.44 5.22 7.02
N GLU A 36 -15.73 6.35 7.03
CA GLU A 36 -15.67 7.27 5.89
C GLU A 36 -14.66 6.85 4.81
N PHE A 37 -14.02 5.69 4.94
CA PHE A 37 -12.99 5.24 4.01
C PHE A 37 -13.59 4.70 2.69
N PRO A 38 -13.05 5.07 1.52
CA PRO A 38 -11.99 6.05 1.26
C PRO A 38 -12.48 7.50 1.41
N CYS A 39 -11.71 8.33 2.13
CA CYS A 39 -12.10 9.69 2.49
C CYS A 39 -11.30 10.76 1.73
N ARG A 40 -11.81 11.99 1.72
CA ARG A 40 -11.21 13.14 1.01
C ARG A 40 -9.77 13.45 1.44
N LEU A 41 -9.39 13.16 2.69
CA LEU A 41 -8.03 13.40 3.18
C LEU A 41 -6.97 12.61 2.40
N ARG A 42 -7.35 11.44 1.87
CA ARG A 42 -6.46 10.55 1.13
C ARG A 42 -6.54 10.68 -0.39
N SER A 43 -7.54 11.38 -0.91
CA SER A 43 -7.85 11.37 -2.35
C SER A 43 -6.65 11.76 -3.22
N SER A 44 -5.79 12.68 -2.78
CA SER A 44 -4.58 13.06 -3.49
C SER A 44 -3.52 11.96 -3.51
N LEU A 45 -3.34 11.23 -2.42
CA LEU A 45 -2.42 10.09 -2.32
C LEU A 45 -2.91 8.96 -3.21
N ASP A 46 -4.18 8.57 -3.07
CA ASP A 46 -4.78 7.47 -3.81
C ASP A 46 -4.77 7.78 -5.32
N SER A 47 -5.16 9.01 -5.70
CA SER A 47 -5.10 9.46 -7.11
C SER A 47 -3.68 9.46 -7.67
N ARG A 48 -2.67 9.88 -6.88
CA ARG A 48 -1.28 9.87 -7.34
C ARG A 48 -0.80 8.45 -7.58
N TYR A 49 -1.08 7.52 -6.65
CA TYR A 49 -0.65 6.14 -6.80
C TYR A 49 -1.32 5.47 -7.99
N LEU A 50 -2.61 5.68 -8.17
CA LEU A 50 -3.33 5.15 -9.32
C LEU A 50 -2.80 5.72 -10.64
N LYS A 51 -2.57 7.04 -10.72
CA LYS A 51 -2.12 7.68 -11.97
C LYS A 51 -0.65 7.43 -12.31
N THR A 52 0.23 7.39 -11.32
CA THR A 52 1.68 7.30 -11.54
C THR A 52 2.18 5.87 -11.54
N TYR A 53 1.58 5.00 -10.73
CA TYR A 53 2.05 3.63 -10.52
C TYR A 53 1.02 2.57 -10.91
N SER A 54 -0.18 2.97 -11.35
CA SER A 54 -1.29 2.04 -11.61
C SER A 54 -1.66 1.18 -10.39
N ILE A 55 -1.44 1.72 -9.18
CA ILE A 55 -1.75 1.03 -7.92
C ILE A 55 -3.00 1.67 -7.30
N ASP A 56 -4.08 0.89 -7.17
CA ASP A 56 -5.24 1.29 -6.39
C ASP A 56 -5.04 0.97 -4.90
N LEU A 57 -4.51 1.95 -4.16
CA LEU A 57 -4.32 1.84 -2.71
C LEU A 57 -5.64 1.68 -1.94
N ALA A 58 -6.74 2.24 -2.46
CA ALA A 58 -8.03 2.17 -1.78
C ALA A 58 -8.63 0.78 -1.90
N GLN A 59 -8.59 0.22 -3.10
CA GLN A 59 -9.00 -1.16 -3.35
C GLN A 59 -8.14 -2.15 -2.57
N ASN A 60 -6.83 -1.96 -2.53
CA ASN A 60 -5.93 -2.83 -1.78
C ASN A 60 -6.31 -2.91 -0.28
N ILE A 61 -6.62 -1.77 0.33
CA ILE A 61 -7.04 -1.72 1.74
C ILE A 61 -8.42 -2.35 1.94
N ARG A 62 -9.36 -2.17 0.99
CA ARG A 62 -10.66 -2.86 1.06
C ARG A 62 -10.50 -4.37 0.99
N LEU A 63 -9.63 -4.88 0.11
CA LEU A 63 -9.33 -6.30 0.02
C LEU A 63 -8.74 -6.83 1.33
N LEU A 64 -7.76 -6.11 1.90
CA LEU A 64 -7.20 -6.45 3.20
C LEU A 64 -8.27 -6.52 4.30
N CYS A 65 -9.20 -5.55 4.34
CA CYS A 65 -10.28 -5.54 5.31
C CYS A 65 -11.33 -6.65 5.08
N ALA A 66 -11.56 -7.05 3.82
CA ALA A 66 -12.55 -8.06 3.47
C ALA A 66 -12.05 -9.49 3.67
N LEU A 67 -10.80 -9.76 3.30
CA LEU A 67 -10.17 -11.08 3.35
C LEU A 67 -9.45 -11.34 4.69
N GLY A 68 -9.05 -10.27 5.38
CA GLY A 68 -8.12 -10.37 6.49
C GLY A 68 -6.67 -10.54 6.03
N PRO A 69 -5.70 -10.45 6.96
CA PRO A 69 -4.28 -10.35 6.61
C PRO A 69 -3.68 -11.59 5.97
N ASP A 70 -4.10 -12.79 6.39
CA ASP A 70 -3.49 -14.04 5.92
C ASP A 70 -3.88 -14.34 4.46
N GLU A 71 -5.19 -14.31 4.16
CA GLU A 71 -5.69 -14.52 2.79
C GLU A 71 -5.22 -13.41 1.85
N TRP A 72 -5.25 -12.15 2.30
CA TRP A 72 -4.72 -11.04 1.53
C TRP A 72 -3.23 -11.22 1.20
N LEU A 73 -2.42 -11.69 2.15
CA LEU A 73 -1.00 -11.93 1.92
C LEU A 73 -0.75 -13.00 0.85
N GLU A 74 -1.55 -14.06 0.84
CA GLU A 74 -1.45 -15.11 -0.20
C GLU A 74 -1.83 -14.58 -1.58
N GLU A 75 -2.85 -13.73 -1.69
CA GLU A 75 -3.19 -13.05 -2.94
C GLU A 75 -2.05 -12.10 -3.39
N GLN A 76 -1.50 -11.29 -2.48
CA GLN A 76 -0.38 -10.41 -2.81
C GLN A 76 0.87 -11.18 -3.27
N LYS A 77 1.17 -12.34 -2.68
CA LYS A 77 2.29 -13.17 -3.15
C LYS A 77 2.10 -13.59 -4.60
N LYS A 78 0.90 -13.98 -5.01
CA LYS A 78 0.62 -14.37 -6.40
C LYS A 78 0.84 -13.20 -7.35
N ASP A 79 0.38 -12.00 -6.98
CA ASP A 79 0.45 -10.80 -7.82
C ASP A 79 1.86 -10.20 -7.91
N HIS A 80 2.72 -10.49 -6.92
CA HIS A 80 4.07 -9.96 -6.80
C HIS A 80 5.18 -11.00 -7.04
N THR A 81 4.83 -12.21 -7.46
CA THR A 81 5.79 -13.25 -7.85
C THR A 81 5.84 -13.41 -9.37
N CYS A 82 7.05 -13.34 -9.93
CA CYS A 82 7.28 -13.52 -11.35
C CYS A 82 6.94 -14.96 -11.78
N ARG A 83 6.06 -15.09 -12.78
CA ARG A 83 5.67 -16.40 -13.33
C ARG A 83 6.77 -17.08 -14.15
N VAL A 84 7.82 -16.35 -14.53
CA VAL A 84 8.95 -16.87 -15.33
C VAL A 84 10.05 -17.44 -14.44
N CYS A 85 10.51 -16.68 -13.44
CA CYS A 85 11.66 -17.08 -12.62
C CYS A 85 11.37 -17.20 -11.12
N GLY A 86 10.15 -16.88 -10.66
CA GLY A 86 9.76 -16.98 -9.25
C GLY A 86 10.24 -15.84 -8.35
N ASP A 87 11.08 -14.93 -8.85
CA ASP A 87 11.53 -13.75 -8.10
C ASP A 87 10.42 -12.71 -7.90
N LEU A 88 10.68 -11.78 -6.99
CA LEU A 88 9.76 -10.67 -6.70
C LEU A 88 9.64 -9.71 -7.89
N ILE A 89 8.44 -9.17 -8.06
CA ILE A 89 8.12 -8.10 -9.00
C ILE A 89 8.15 -6.76 -8.26
N ASN A 90 8.82 -5.77 -8.83
CA ASN A 90 8.78 -4.41 -8.34
C ASN A 90 7.33 -3.86 -8.45
N PRO A 91 6.69 -3.46 -7.34
CA PRO A 91 5.30 -3.03 -7.36
C PRO A 91 5.08 -1.74 -8.17
N TYR A 92 6.11 -0.91 -8.35
CA TYR A 92 6.00 0.37 -9.05
C TYR A 92 6.30 0.26 -10.55
N SER A 93 7.37 -0.45 -10.93
CA SER A 93 7.75 -0.59 -12.33
C SER A 93 7.12 -1.81 -13.01
N ARG A 94 6.57 -2.75 -12.23
CA ARG A 94 6.05 -4.06 -12.69
C ARG A 94 7.11 -4.92 -13.38
N GLU A 95 8.38 -4.65 -13.10
CA GLU A 95 9.53 -5.43 -13.60
C GLU A 95 9.99 -6.42 -12.53
N CYS A 96 10.27 -7.66 -12.96
CA CYS A 96 10.87 -8.66 -12.10
C CYS A 96 12.31 -8.29 -11.70
N TYR A 97 12.65 -8.41 -10.42
CA TYR A 97 14.02 -8.14 -9.95
C TYR A 97 15.06 -9.15 -10.45
N GLY A 98 14.65 -10.38 -10.74
CA GLY A 98 15.54 -11.45 -11.19
C GLY A 98 15.79 -11.44 -12.70
N CYS A 99 14.72 -11.50 -13.49
CA CYS A 99 14.83 -11.65 -14.95
C CYS A 99 14.50 -10.37 -15.75
N GLY A 100 14.00 -9.31 -15.11
CA GLY A 100 13.59 -8.07 -15.78
C GLY A 100 12.30 -8.17 -16.59
N GLU A 101 11.65 -9.33 -16.64
CA GLU A 101 10.37 -9.51 -17.35
C GLU A 101 9.31 -8.55 -16.79
N LYS A 102 8.55 -7.93 -17.69
CA LYS A 102 7.43 -7.06 -17.32
C LYS A 102 6.20 -7.92 -17.09
N SER A 103 5.71 -7.94 -15.86
CA SER A 103 4.44 -8.60 -15.58
C SER A 103 3.33 -7.82 -16.28
N PRO A 104 2.43 -8.50 -17.04
CA PRO A 104 1.29 -7.83 -17.61
C PRO A 104 0.46 -7.17 -16.49
N PRO A 105 -0.18 -6.02 -16.76
CA PRO A 105 -1.24 -5.53 -15.90
C PRO A 105 -2.41 -6.51 -15.96
N ASP A 106 -2.98 -6.83 -14.80
CA ASP A 106 -4.30 -7.48 -14.72
C ASP A 106 -5.41 -6.52 -15.19
#